data_AF-E3MM15-F1
#
_entry.id   AF-E3MM15-F1
#
_cell.length_a   1.000
_cell.length_b   1.000
_cell.length_c   1.000
_cell.angle_alpha   90.00
_cell.angle_beta   90.00
_cell.angle_gamma   90.00
#
_symmetry.space_group_name_H-M   'P 1'
#
loop_
_entity.id
_entity.type
_entity.pdbx_description
1 polymer ?
#
loop_
_entity_poly.entity_id
_entity_poly.type
_entity_poly.pdbx_seq_one_letter_code
_entity_poly.pdbx_strand_id
1 'polypeptide(L)'
;MTQVTLILLGFLYLFRSVLSQNCTFNVHYVTKTSSFPTNCSQLIGRFRIDENSEISNDQLVALFKNVHSIRGVLQIWNTQLTSATFMRNIQNITGDPLDKGISILNNTRLASISLTSLKYSNGKVEIQNNPVLNLQKSCSVIHDVYFNRRSITGNLFDCGCEITGYFQWPKIKNFPENCIVVYGNIIMDGVAPPYNVLYRLATVTKLYGFISIQRTNLETLGFLQNLEDIESGVEAQNTIEIESNEYLGRLDLIRLRSVKSRNSDSDVRITSNEELCIDPSFIQLLAQSNIRYINQYSPLSYCELDKINNPSTYCTGKLSTINERCTRYIGDIIYSNPDIWDYSDINNYTKVPQNEIKKFQQFEIIFGSFVIEGSTLTNISMPNLREIYQVSAVYIGTSPLGLGVAMKFRRNDFLKEVSFPNLKISHNSILLYRNGNLSTDADFCKKMTDGRKRMTLLGLDSEYDCRAYL
;
A
#
# COMPACT_ATOMS: atom_id res chain seq x y z
N MET A 1 51.73 -8.58 45.81
CA MET A 1 52.48 -9.85 45.81
C MET A 1 51.59 -10.92 45.19
N THR A 2 51.81 -11.20 43.90
CA THR A 2 52.09 -12.54 43.30
C THR A 2 50.85 -13.44 43.15
N GLN A 3 50.51 -14.01 42.00
CA GLN A 3 51.10 -14.00 40.66
C GLN A 3 50.04 -14.44 39.62
N VAL A 4 50.08 -13.79 38.47
CA VAL A 4 49.52 -14.14 37.14
C VAL A 4 50.01 -15.51 36.65
N THR A 5 49.18 -16.33 35.98
CA THR A 5 49.42 -16.86 34.60
C THR A 5 48.40 -17.90 34.07
N LEU A 6 48.06 -17.70 32.78
CA LEU A 6 47.70 -18.65 31.71
C LEU A 6 46.55 -19.64 31.89
N ILE A 7 45.46 -19.44 31.13
CA ILE A 7 45.03 -20.29 30.00
C ILE A 7 44.07 -19.44 29.17
N LEU A 8 44.59 -18.79 28.12
CA LEU A 8 43.79 -18.17 27.05
C LEU A 8 44.52 -18.36 25.72
N LEU A 9 44.69 -19.63 25.34
CA LEU A 9 45.27 -20.05 24.06
C LEU A 9 44.61 -21.38 23.69
N GLY A 10 43.40 -21.30 23.13
CA GLY A 10 42.65 -22.51 22.79
C GLY A 10 41.35 -22.29 22.03
N PHE A 11 41.16 -21.17 21.32
CA PHE A 11 40.00 -20.97 20.44
C PHE A 11 40.31 -20.00 19.28
N LEU A 12 41.49 -20.15 18.66
CA LEU A 12 41.88 -19.36 17.47
C LEU A 12 42.42 -20.24 16.32
N TYR A 13 41.99 -21.50 16.26
CA TYR A 13 42.29 -22.38 15.13
C TYR A 13 41.02 -23.09 14.67
N LEU A 14 40.18 -22.35 13.93
CA LEU A 14 39.29 -22.88 12.88
C LEU A 14 38.64 -21.73 12.06
N PHE A 15 39.36 -20.63 11.85
CA PHE A 15 39.19 -19.85 10.62
C PHE A 15 40.41 -20.15 9.77
N ARG A 16 40.30 -21.20 8.94
CA ARG A 16 41.14 -21.30 7.75
C ARG A 16 40.85 -20.03 6.95
N SER A 17 41.80 -19.10 7.02
CA SER A 17 41.99 -18.08 6.02
C SER A 17 42.07 -18.78 4.66
N VAL A 18 40.95 -18.85 3.96
CA VAL A 18 40.98 -18.98 2.51
C VAL A 18 41.76 -17.76 2.06
N LEU A 19 42.96 -18.00 1.52
CA LEU A 19 43.79 -16.99 0.87
C LEU A 19 42.87 -16.02 0.13
N SER A 20 42.91 -14.74 0.47
CA SER A 20 42.20 -13.71 -0.29
C SER A 20 42.81 -13.68 -1.70
N GLN A 21 42.26 -14.47 -2.62
CA GLN A 21 42.41 -14.18 -4.04
C GLN A 21 41.96 -12.73 -4.20
N ASN A 22 42.83 -11.88 -4.76
CA ASN A 22 42.52 -10.48 -4.95
C ASN A 22 41.39 -10.36 -5.99
N CYS A 23 40.14 -10.41 -5.53
CA CYS A 23 38.94 -10.32 -6.36
C CYS A 23 38.56 -8.87 -6.70
N THR A 24 39.49 -7.95 -6.50
CA THR A 24 39.33 -6.56 -6.94
C THR A 24 39.55 -6.49 -8.45
N PHE A 25 38.57 -5.98 -9.16
CA PHE A 25 38.60 -5.85 -10.62
C PHE A 25 38.04 -4.49 -11.03
N ASN A 26 38.95 -3.54 -11.26
CA ASN A 26 38.63 -2.19 -11.72
C ASN A 26 39.28 -1.97 -13.08
N VAL A 27 38.48 -1.87 -14.13
CA VAL A 27 38.98 -1.62 -15.49
C VAL A 27 38.03 -0.67 -16.23
N HIS A 28 38.57 0.18 -17.08
CA HIS A 28 37.74 1.04 -17.93
C HIS A 28 36.95 0.27 -18.97
N TYR A 29 37.50 -0.82 -19.51
CA TYR A 29 36.84 -1.79 -20.38
C TYR A 29 37.53 -3.16 -20.26
N VAL A 30 36.78 -4.26 -20.39
CA VAL A 30 37.32 -5.62 -20.23
C VAL A 30 37.93 -6.10 -21.54
N THR A 31 39.23 -6.41 -21.53
CA THR A 31 40.01 -6.94 -22.66
C THR A 31 40.58 -8.32 -22.36
N LYS A 32 41.08 -9.03 -23.38
CA LYS A 32 41.78 -10.32 -23.19
C LYS A 32 43.01 -10.20 -22.28
N THR A 33 43.61 -9.01 -22.20
CA THR A 33 44.79 -8.70 -21.38
C THR A 33 44.43 -8.19 -19.99
N SER A 34 43.14 -7.97 -19.70
CA SER A 34 42.70 -7.59 -18.37
C SER A 34 43.04 -8.72 -17.39
N SER A 35 43.68 -8.37 -16.27
CA SER A 35 44.02 -9.31 -15.19
C SER A 35 42.76 -9.73 -14.42
N PHE A 36 41.85 -10.43 -15.10
CA PHE A 36 40.58 -10.87 -14.53
C PHE A 36 40.86 -11.88 -13.42
N PRO A 37 40.34 -11.66 -12.20
CA PRO A 37 40.68 -12.52 -11.08
C PRO A 37 40.02 -13.89 -11.26
N THR A 38 40.84 -14.94 -11.19
CA THR A 38 40.37 -16.32 -11.35
C THR A 38 39.81 -16.84 -10.03
N ASN A 39 38.82 -17.74 -10.11
CA ASN A 39 38.20 -18.42 -8.95
C ASN A 39 37.46 -17.53 -7.94
N CYS A 40 37.12 -16.29 -8.31
CA CYS A 40 36.32 -15.40 -7.48
C CYS A 40 34.82 -15.69 -7.59
N SER A 41 34.18 -15.88 -6.44
CA SER A 41 32.70 -15.93 -6.33
C SER A 41 32.07 -14.54 -6.22
N GLN A 42 32.84 -13.56 -5.76
CA GLN A 42 32.46 -12.15 -5.69
C GLN A 42 33.53 -11.30 -6.36
N LEU A 43 33.14 -10.41 -7.27
CA LEU A 43 34.01 -9.37 -7.81
C LEU A 43 33.79 -8.05 -7.07
N ILE A 44 34.86 -7.30 -6.81
CA ILE A 44 34.80 -5.97 -6.20
C ILE A 44 35.36 -4.97 -7.19
N GLY A 45 34.53 -4.04 -7.68
CA GLY A 45 35.02 -2.97 -8.54
C GLY A 45 34.06 -2.53 -9.63
N ARG A 46 34.56 -1.65 -10.48
CA ARG A 46 33.83 -1.03 -11.59
C ARG A 46 34.44 -1.51 -12.90
N PHE A 47 33.61 -2.04 -13.78
CA PHE A 47 34.06 -2.52 -15.09
C PHE A 47 33.01 -2.33 -16.17
N ARG A 48 33.49 -2.15 -17.39
CA ARG A 48 32.67 -1.89 -18.58
C ARG A 48 32.95 -2.93 -19.66
N ILE A 49 31.91 -3.30 -20.38
CA ILE A 49 31.98 -4.05 -21.62
C ILE A 49 31.45 -3.11 -22.70
N ASP A 50 32.28 -2.76 -23.68
CA ASP A 50 31.98 -1.78 -24.70
C ASP A 50 32.56 -2.14 -26.08
N GLU A 51 32.60 -1.20 -27.01
CA GLU A 51 33.18 -1.37 -28.34
C GLU A 51 34.69 -1.64 -28.34
N ASN A 52 35.39 -1.25 -27.26
CA ASN A 52 36.83 -1.47 -27.08
C ASN A 52 37.12 -2.80 -26.36
N SER A 53 36.07 -3.48 -25.90
CA SER A 53 36.18 -4.78 -25.25
C SER A 53 36.38 -5.85 -26.31
N GLU A 54 37.63 -6.24 -26.57
CA GLU A 54 38.01 -7.29 -27.53
C GLU A 54 37.63 -8.71 -27.07
N ILE A 55 36.42 -8.90 -26.54
CA ILE A 55 35.97 -10.14 -25.90
C ILE A 55 34.59 -10.56 -26.46
N SER A 56 34.48 -11.84 -26.83
CA SER A 56 33.22 -12.46 -27.24
C SER A 56 32.31 -12.83 -26.04
N ASN A 57 31.02 -13.02 -26.28
CA ASN A 57 30.10 -13.47 -25.23
C ASN A 57 30.53 -14.80 -24.58
N ASP A 58 31.05 -15.76 -25.35
CA ASP A 58 31.50 -17.05 -24.81
C ASP A 58 32.72 -16.90 -23.87
N GLN A 59 33.62 -15.98 -24.20
CA GLN A 59 34.73 -15.63 -23.32
C GLN A 59 34.24 -14.94 -22.05
N LEU A 60 33.27 -14.03 -22.14
CA LEU A 60 32.63 -13.43 -20.95
C LEU A 60 31.94 -14.49 -20.09
N VAL A 61 31.22 -15.44 -20.70
CA VAL A 61 30.60 -16.56 -19.98
C VAL A 61 31.65 -17.38 -19.22
N ALA A 62 32.80 -17.66 -19.86
CA ALA A 62 33.90 -18.35 -19.21
C ALA A 62 34.52 -17.56 -18.05
N LEU A 63 34.70 -16.24 -18.20
CA LEU A 63 35.24 -15.35 -17.15
C LEU A 63 34.29 -15.25 -15.95
N PHE A 64 32.99 -15.08 -16.19
CA PHE A 64 31.99 -14.87 -15.15
C PHE A 64 31.39 -16.18 -14.61
N LYS A 65 31.85 -17.35 -15.06
CA LYS A 65 31.23 -18.65 -14.73
C LYS A 65 31.04 -18.89 -13.22
N ASN A 66 31.99 -18.45 -12.40
CA ASN A 66 31.99 -18.63 -10.95
C ASN A 66 31.51 -17.39 -10.19
N VAL A 67 31.24 -16.28 -10.89
CA VAL A 67 30.87 -15.00 -10.27
C VAL A 67 29.38 -15.00 -9.95
N HIS A 68 29.07 -14.93 -8.66
CA HIS A 68 27.71 -14.88 -8.14
C HIS A 68 27.36 -13.50 -7.57
N SER A 69 28.37 -12.69 -7.22
CA SER A 69 28.17 -11.35 -6.69
C SER A 69 29.11 -10.33 -7.31
N ILE A 70 28.60 -9.13 -7.53
CA ILE A 70 29.39 -7.95 -7.89
C ILE A 70 29.18 -6.92 -6.79
N ARG A 71 30.26 -6.46 -6.17
CA ARG A 71 30.28 -5.28 -5.30
C ARG A 71 30.89 -4.12 -6.08
N GLY A 72 30.06 -3.36 -6.78
CA GLY A 72 30.43 -2.21 -7.58
C GLY A 72 29.46 -2.00 -8.75
N VAL A 73 30.00 -1.74 -9.93
CA VAL A 73 29.21 -1.30 -11.09
C VAL A 73 29.58 -2.12 -12.32
N LEU A 74 28.56 -2.65 -13.01
CA LEU A 74 28.67 -3.31 -14.31
C LEU A 74 28.06 -2.43 -15.40
N GLN A 75 28.87 -2.03 -16.37
CA GLN A 75 28.47 -1.24 -17.54
C GLN A 75 28.55 -2.09 -18.82
N ILE A 76 27.53 -2.04 -19.67
CA ILE A 76 27.50 -2.69 -20.98
C ILE A 76 27.06 -1.65 -22.01
N TRP A 77 28.00 -0.95 -22.63
CA TRP A 77 27.72 0.26 -23.40
C TRP A 77 28.22 0.13 -24.84
N ASN A 78 27.44 0.55 -25.85
CA ASN A 78 27.87 0.60 -27.25
C ASN A 78 28.54 -0.69 -27.80
N THR A 79 28.32 -1.85 -27.18
CA THR A 79 29.01 -3.08 -27.57
C THR A 79 28.37 -3.73 -28.80
N GLN A 80 29.14 -4.60 -29.45
CA GLN A 80 28.69 -5.42 -30.58
C GLN A 80 28.05 -6.75 -30.15
N LEU A 81 27.94 -7.00 -28.85
CA LEU A 81 27.29 -8.20 -28.33
C LEU A 81 25.82 -8.29 -28.78
N THR A 82 25.42 -9.48 -29.21
CA THR A 82 24.02 -9.80 -29.49
C THR A 82 23.27 -10.33 -28.27
N SER A 83 24.01 -10.80 -27.26
CA SER A 83 23.47 -11.26 -25.98
C SER A 83 24.45 -11.01 -24.83
N ALA A 84 23.93 -10.86 -23.61
CA ALA A 84 24.71 -10.78 -22.38
C ALA A 84 24.39 -11.97 -21.46
N THR A 85 24.62 -13.19 -21.93
CA THR A 85 24.27 -14.41 -21.19
C THR A 85 25.20 -14.69 -20.01
N PHE A 86 26.40 -14.09 -19.99
CA PHE A 86 27.34 -14.21 -18.88
C PHE A 86 26.77 -13.74 -17.55
N MET A 87 25.73 -12.89 -17.58
CA MET A 87 25.04 -12.38 -16.39
C MET A 87 24.19 -13.43 -15.67
N ARG A 88 23.93 -14.59 -16.30
CA ARG A 88 22.98 -15.61 -15.82
C ARG A 88 23.23 -16.12 -14.39
N ASN A 89 24.48 -16.09 -13.92
CA ASN A 89 24.85 -16.62 -12.60
C ASN A 89 24.93 -15.51 -11.53
N ILE A 90 24.81 -14.24 -11.91
CA ILE A 90 24.90 -13.11 -10.98
C ILE A 90 23.63 -13.08 -10.13
N GLN A 91 23.81 -13.19 -8.82
CA GLN A 91 22.73 -13.22 -7.84
C GLN A 91 22.60 -11.89 -7.10
N ASN A 92 23.72 -11.21 -6.83
CA ASN A 92 23.75 -10.02 -6.00
C ASN A 92 24.60 -8.92 -6.64
N ILE A 93 24.04 -7.72 -6.77
CA ILE A 93 24.79 -6.53 -7.20
C ILE A 93 24.68 -5.47 -6.13
N THR A 94 25.77 -5.23 -5.41
CA THR A 94 25.81 -4.26 -4.33
C THR A 94 26.84 -3.18 -4.60
N GLY A 95 26.76 -2.05 -3.94
CA GLY A 95 27.70 -0.95 -4.14
C GLY A 95 27.24 0.30 -3.41
N ASP A 96 27.67 1.45 -3.90
CA ASP A 96 27.06 2.73 -3.53
C ASP A 96 25.59 2.73 -4.00
N PRO A 97 24.61 2.95 -3.10
CA PRO A 97 23.19 3.00 -3.48
C PRO A 97 22.84 4.10 -4.49
N LEU A 98 23.67 5.15 -4.59
CA LEU A 98 23.48 6.24 -5.54
C LEU A 98 23.97 5.87 -6.95
N ASP A 99 24.83 4.85 -7.06
CA ASP A 99 25.33 4.37 -8.33
C ASP A 99 24.29 3.55 -9.11
N LYS A 100 24.45 3.54 -10.42
CA LYS A 100 23.80 2.60 -11.33
C LYS A 100 24.56 1.27 -11.23
N GLY A 101 24.07 0.33 -10.42
CA GLY A 101 24.71 -0.98 -10.24
C GLY A 101 24.83 -1.74 -11.56
N ILE A 102 23.79 -1.66 -12.40
CA ILE A 102 23.82 -2.10 -13.81
C ILE A 102 23.50 -0.90 -14.69
N SER A 103 24.27 -0.71 -15.76
CA SER A 103 23.94 0.24 -16.84
C SER A 103 24.18 -0.41 -18.21
N ILE A 104 23.12 -0.55 -19.02
CA ILE A 104 23.13 -1.18 -20.34
C ILE A 104 22.62 -0.17 -21.36
N LEU A 105 23.54 0.47 -22.08
CA LEU A 105 23.24 1.67 -22.87
C LEU A 105 23.67 1.53 -24.34
N ASN A 106 22.82 1.98 -25.25
CA ASN A 106 23.17 2.22 -26.66
C ASN A 106 23.72 0.98 -27.40
N ASN A 107 23.33 -0.24 -27.00
CA ASN A 107 23.78 -1.45 -27.66
C ASN A 107 22.83 -1.81 -28.81
N THR A 108 23.19 -1.39 -30.03
CA THR A 108 22.33 -1.48 -31.22
C THR A 108 22.01 -2.92 -31.66
N ARG A 109 22.81 -3.91 -31.24
CA ARG A 109 22.65 -5.33 -31.60
C ARG A 109 22.22 -6.23 -30.45
N LEU A 110 22.17 -5.72 -29.23
CA LEU A 110 21.90 -6.52 -28.04
C LEU A 110 20.43 -6.92 -28.00
N ALA A 111 20.14 -8.18 -28.30
CA ALA A 111 18.77 -8.68 -28.38
C ALA A 111 18.27 -9.27 -27.05
N SER A 112 19.18 -9.69 -26.16
CA SER A 112 18.81 -10.37 -24.92
C SER A 112 19.83 -10.20 -23.79
N ILE A 113 19.34 -10.22 -22.55
CA ILE A 113 20.12 -10.28 -21.31
C ILE A 113 19.59 -11.40 -20.42
N SER A 114 20.43 -11.97 -19.55
CA SER A 114 20.01 -13.03 -18.63
C SER A 114 20.15 -12.59 -17.17
N LEU A 115 19.04 -12.19 -16.55
CA LEU A 115 18.98 -11.81 -15.13
C LEU A 115 18.36 -12.89 -14.23
N THR A 116 18.18 -14.11 -14.74
CA THR A 116 17.38 -15.18 -14.09
C THR A 116 17.78 -15.54 -12.66
N SER A 117 19.05 -15.35 -12.28
CA SER A 117 19.53 -15.64 -10.93
C SER A 117 19.58 -14.43 -10.01
N LEU A 118 19.31 -13.22 -10.52
CA LEU A 118 19.43 -11.99 -9.76
C LEU A 118 18.34 -11.95 -8.70
N LYS A 119 18.76 -11.86 -7.44
CA LYS A 119 17.88 -11.86 -6.25
C LYS A 119 17.91 -10.54 -5.51
N TYR A 120 19.03 -9.81 -5.56
CA TYR A 120 19.18 -8.59 -4.78
C TYR A 120 20.08 -7.56 -5.48
N SER A 121 19.67 -6.29 -5.36
CA SER A 121 20.50 -5.14 -5.68
C SER A 121 20.22 -3.98 -4.74
N ASN A 122 21.25 -3.28 -4.27
CA ASN A 122 21.08 -2.03 -3.52
C ASN A 122 21.20 -0.76 -4.40
N GLY A 123 21.72 -0.89 -5.63
CA GLY A 123 21.82 0.21 -6.60
C GLY A 123 20.68 0.25 -7.62
N LYS A 124 20.74 1.22 -8.53
CA LYS A 124 19.77 1.39 -9.64
C LYS A 124 20.13 0.54 -10.86
N VAL A 125 19.12 0.17 -11.66
CA VAL A 125 19.32 -0.40 -13.00
C VAL A 125 18.99 0.63 -14.07
N GLU A 126 19.83 0.74 -15.09
CA GLU A 126 19.56 1.58 -16.25
C GLU A 126 19.71 0.74 -17.53
N ILE A 127 18.67 0.69 -18.36
CA ILE A 127 18.66 -0.05 -19.63
C ILE A 127 18.01 0.84 -20.69
N GLN A 128 18.82 1.55 -21.46
CA GLN A 128 18.30 2.55 -22.39
C GLN A 128 18.88 2.43 -23.79
N ASN A 129 18.04 2.73 -24.79
CA ASN A 129 18.42 2.85 -26.20
C ASN A 129 19.07 1.58 -26.76
N ASN A 130 18.54 0.41 -26.43
CA ASN A 130 18.95 -0.87 -27.02
C ASN A 130 17.82 -1.34 -27.97
N PRO A 131 17.75 -0.83 -29.22
CA PRO A 131 16.55 -0.88 -30.05
C PRO A 131 16.04 -2.28 -30.40
N VAL A 132 16.87 -3.31 -30.28
CA VAL A 132 16.49 -4.72 -30.53
C VAL A 132 16.38 -5.55 -29.24
N LEU A 133 16.60 -4.94 -28.07
CA LEU A 133 16.56 -5.64 -26.78
C LEU A 133 15.14 -5.89 -26.31
N ASN A 134 14.78 -7.16 -26.15
CA ASN A 134 13.49 -7.55 -25.59
C ASN A 134 13.62 -7.95 -24.12
N LEU A 135 13.08 -7.13 -23.20
CA LEU A 135 13.14 -7.37 -21.76
C LEU A 135 11.97 -8.19 -21.20
N GLN A 136 11.02 -8.64 -22.03
CA GLN A 136 9.79 -9.29 -21.57
C GLN A 136 10.06 -10.45 -20.58
N LYS A 137 11.09 -11.26 -20.83
CA LYS A 137 11.49 -12.39 -19.96
C LYS A 137 12.16 -11.96 -18.65
N SER A 138 12.69 -10.74 -18.58
CA SER A 138 13.41 -10.19 -17.44
C SER A 138 12.55 -9.26 -16.58
N CYS A 139 11.35 -8.87 -17.04
CA CYS A 139 10.52 -7.88 -16.35
C CYS A 139 10.14 -8.27 -14.92
N SER A 140 9.82 -9.54 -14.66
CA SER A 140 9.51 -10.00 -13.29
C SER A 140 10.70 -9.80 -12.36
N VAL A 141 11.89 -10.26 -12.77
CA VAL A 141 13.11 -10.11 -11.95
C VAL A 141 13.47 -8.64 -11.75
N ILE A 142 13.36 -7.82 -12.81
CA ILE A 142 13.61 -6.38 -12.72
C ILE A 142 12.64 -5.73 -11.71
N HIS A 143 11.36 -6.08 -11.78
CA HIS A 143 10.34 -5.59 -10.86
C HIS A 143 10.65 -5.99 -9.41
N ASP A 144 10.93 -7.26 -9.15
CA ASP A 144 11.16 -7.79 -7.81
C ASP A 144 12.40 -7.17 -7.17
N VAL A 145 13.49 -7.07 -7.93
CA VAL A 145 14.80 -6.61 -7.43
C VAL A 145 14.89 -5.09 -7.36
N TYR A 146 14.47 -4.39 -8.41
CA TYR A 146 14.69 -2.94 -8.52
C TYR A 146 13.46 -2.12 -8.17
N PHE A 147 12.25 -2.65 -8.40
CA PHE A 147 11.00 -1.91 -8.25
C PHE A 147 11.08 -0.57 -9.00
N ASN A 148 11.05 0.57 -8.30
CA ASN A 148 11.17 1.93 -8.86
C ASN A 148 12.61 2.45 -8.99
N ARG A 149 13.63 1.68 -8.56
CA ARG A 149 15.05 2.03 -8.71
C ARG A 149 15.58 1.63 -10.09
N ARG A 150 14.85 2.03 -11.13
CA ARG A 150 15.11 1.63 -12.52
C ARG A 150 14.96 2.81 -13.46
N SER A 151 15.68 2.76 -14.58
CA SER A 151 15.32 3.53 -15.76
C SER A 151 15.45 2.72 -17.05
N ILE A 152 14.35 2.44 -17.70
CA ILE A 152 14.22 1.52 -18.84
C ILE A 152 13.35 2.18 -19.92
N THR A 153 13.98 2.52 -21.04
CA THR A 153 13.31 3.19 -22.16
C THR A 153 14.06 2.99 -23.48
N GLY A 154 13.36 3.03 -24.61
CA GLY A 154 13.98 3.00 -25.93
C GLY A 154 14.55 1.62 -26.29
N ASN A 155 13.97 0.56 -25.74
CA ASN A 155 14.27 -0.82 -26.12
C ASN A 155 13.13 -1.41 -26.99
N LEU A 156 13.32 -2.60 -27.57
CA LEU A 156 12.27 -3.27 -28.36
C LEU A 156 11.04 -3.57 -27.50
N PHE A 157 11.26 -3.93 -26.24
CA PHE A 157 10.19 -4.12 -25.26
C PHE A 157 10.66 -3.64 -23.89
N ASP A 158 9.97 -2.62 -23.38
CA ASP A 158 10.19 -2.08 -22.04
C ASP A 158 9.22 -2.71 -21.03
N CYS A 159 9.66 -2.87 -19.80
CA CYS A 159 8.88 -3.49 -18.73
C CYS A 159 7.84 -2.53 -18.12
N GLY A 160 7.13 -1.75 -18.93
CA GLY A 160 6.25 -0.65 -18.52
C GLY A 160 6.85 0.74 -18.78
N CYS A 161 6.04 1.79 -18.65
CA CYS A 161 6.48 3.18 -18.84
C CYS A 161 6.92 3.80 -17.52
N GLU A 162 7.78 4.81 -17.60
CA GLU A 162 8.36 5.44 -16.42
C GLU A 162 7.88 6.89 -16.26
N ILE A 163 7.54 7.25 -15.02
CA ILE A 163 7.29 8.63 -14.60
C ILE A 163 8.42 9.04 -13.66
N THR A 164 9.09 10.15 -13.99
CA THR A 164 10.12 10.75 -13.15
C THR A 164 9.65 12.11 -12.64
N GLY A 165 9.55 12.25 -11.32
CA GLY A 165 9.07 13.47 -10.68
C GLY A 165 7.55 13.68 -10.84
N TYR A 166 7.16 14.95 -11.01
CA TYR A 166 5.75 15.35 -11.06
C TYR A 166 5.11 15.06 -12.42
N PHE A 167 3.88 14.53 -12.39
CA PHE A 167 3.03 14.35 -13.57
C PHE A 167 2.31 15.66 -13.92
N GLN A 168 3.09 16.68 -14.30
CA GLN A 168 2.60 18.03 -14.58
C GLN A 168 3.00 18.49 -15.99
N TRP A 169 2.14 19.32 -16.58
CA TRP A 169 2.46 19.97 -17.85
C TRP A 169 3.61 20.99 -17.70
N PRO A 170 4.52 21.12 -18.68
CA PRO A 170 4.63 20.38 -19.94
C PRO A 170 5.53 19.12 -19.87
N LYS A 171 6.05 18.75 -18.68
CA LYS A 171 7.03 17.65 -18.53
C LYS A 171 6.52 16.33 -19.07
N ILE A 172 5.22 16.06 -18.92
CA ILE A 172 4.58 14.82 -19.35
C ILE A 172 3.92 14.90 -20.74
N LYS A 173 4.22 15.93 -21.54
CA LYS A 173 3.70 16.10 -22.92
C LYS A 173 3.91 14.87 -23.79
N ASN A 174 5.02 14.16 -23.60
CA ASN A 174 5.40 12.98 -24.38
C ASN A 174 5.12 11.66 -23.66
N PHE A 175 4.30 11.67 -22.60
CA PHE A 175 3.91 10.42 -21.93
C PHE A 175 3.19 9.49 -22.94
N PRO A 176 3.48 8.18 -23.00
CA PRO A 176 2.92 7.27 -24.01
C PRO A 176 1.40 7.08 -23.90
N GLU A 177 0.70 6.86 -25.02
CA GLU A 177 -0.77 6.74 -25.08
C GLU A 177 -1.32 5.35 -24.70
N ASN A 178 -0.50 4.30 -24.78
CA ASN A 178 -0.92 2.90 -24.57
C ASN A 178 -0.18 2.22 -23.42
N CYS A 179 0.07 2.97 -22.34
CA CYS A 179 0.81 2.45 -21.21
C CYS A 179 -0.06 1.57 -20.30
N ILE A 180 0.22 0.26 -20.24
CA ILE A 180 -0.55 -0.67 -19.39
C ILE A 180 -0.04 -0.70 -17.95
N VAL A 181 1.29 -0.56 -17.78
CA VAL A 181 1.98 -0.65 -16.49
C VAL A 181 2.88 0.56 -16.33
N VAL A 182 2.71 1.28 -15.23
CA VAL A 182 3.48 2.48 -14.90
C VAL A 182 4.40 2.21 -13.72
N TYR A 183 5.66 2.63 -13.84
CA TYR A 183 6.64 2.70 -12.76
C TYR A 183 6.91 4.16 -12.42
N GLY A 184 6.87 4.49 -11.13
CA GLY A 184 6.99 5.85 -10.64
C GLY A 184 5.65 6.40 -10.13
N ASN A 185 5.68 7.65 -9.68
CA ASN A 185 4.60 8.22 -8.88
C ASN A 185 3.73 9.15 -9.73
N ILE A 186 2.41 9.06 -9.58
CA ILE A 186 1.49 10.03 -10.18
C ILE A 186 1.33 11.17 -9.18
N ILE A 187 2.11 12.24 -9.37
CA ILE A 187 2.11 13.41 -8.50
C ILE A 187 1.60 14.61 -9.27
N MET A 188 0.46 15.15 -8.87
CA MET A 188 -0.12 16.38 -9.39
C MET A 188 -0.34 17.36 -8.24
N ASP A 189 0.16 18.58 -8.40
CA ASP A 189 0.02 19.67 -7.42
C ASP A 189 -0.34 20.96 -8.17
N GLY A 190 -1.50 21.55 -7.90
CA GLY A 190 -1.96 22.71 -8.65
C GLY A 190 -2.57 22.34 -10.01
N VAL A 191 -2.18 23.04 -11.07
CA VAL A 191 -2.82 22.90 -12.39
C VAL A 191 -2.58 21.50 -12.98
N ALA A 192 -3.66 20.75 -13.18
CA ALA A 192 -3.61 19.43 -13.81
C ALA A 192 -3.20 19.53 -15.29
N PRO A 193 -2.54 18.50 -15.85
CA PRO A 193 -2.29 18.44 -17.29
C PRO A 193 -3.56 18.54 -18.13
N PRO A 194 -3.44 18.98 -19.41
CA PRO A 194 -4.56 18.96 -20.34
C PRO A 194 -5.21 17.57 -20.42
N TYR A 195 -6.54 17.54 -20.57
CA TYR A 195 -7.32 16.29 -20.59
C TYR A 195 -6.76 15.24 -21.57
N ASN A 196 -6.37 15.64 -22.78
CA ASN A 196 -5.81 14.72 -23.78
C ASN A 196 -4.52 14.03 -23.30
N VAL A 197 -3.78 14.63 -22.37
CA VAL A 197 -2.60 14.02 -21.77
C VAL A 197 -2.98 13.18 -20.54
N LEU A 198 -3.95 13.63 -19.72
CA LEU A 198 -4.48 12.83 -18.61
C LEU A 198 -5.07 11.49 -19.08
N TYR A 199 -5.85 11.50 -20.16
CA TYR A 199 -6.49 10.30 -20.70
C TYR A 199 -5.52 9.26 -21.26
N ARG A 200 -4.23 9.57 -21.38
CA ARG A 200 -3.19 8.56 -21.67
C ARG A 200 -3.02 7.56 -20.52
N LEU A 201 -3.39 7.96 -19.30
CA LEU A 201 -3.45 7.07 -18.15
C LEU A 201 -4.67 6.14 -18.17
N ALA A 202 -5.62 6.34 -19.08
CA ALA A 202 -6.83 5.51 -19.13
C ALA A 202 -6.54 4.06 -19.54
N THR A 203 -5.38 3.76 -20.12
CA THR A 203 -4.96 2.38 -20.43
C THR A 203 -4.20 1.70 -19.28
N VAL A 204 -3.85 2.45 -18.23
CA VAL A 204 -3.07 1.95 -17.10
C VAL A 204 -3.93 1.04 -16.24
N THR A 205 -3.43 -0.19 -16.04
CA THR A 205 -4.05 -1.20 -15.17
C THR A 205 -3.25 -1.40 -13.89
N LYS A 206 -1.95 -1.10 -13.91
CA LYS A 206 -1.06 -1.26 -12.76
C LYS A 206 -0.17 -0.05 -12.56
N LEU A 207 -0.12 0.42 -11.33
CA LEU A 207 0.77 1.47 -10.87
C LEU A 207 1.74 0.91 -9.82
N TYR A 208 3.03 0.90 -10.17
CA TYR A 208 4.12 0.66 -9.25
C TYR A 208 4.68 2.00 -8.76
N GLY A 209 4.04 2.54 -7.73
CA GLY A 209 4.28 3.86 -7.18
C GLY A 209 3.11 4.31 -6.31
N PHE A 210 3.12 5.57 -5.90
CA PHE A 210 2.01 6.18 -5.16
C PHE A 210 1.28 7.24 -6.00
N ILE A 211 0.07 7.58 -5.56
CA ILE A 211 -0.75 8.66 -6.12
C ILE A 211 -0.76 9.82 -5.13
N SER A 212 -0.44 11.03 -5.58
CA SER A 212 -0.56 12.26 -4.81
C SER A 212 -1.22 13.33 -5.67
N ILE A 213 -2.46 13.69 -5.36
CA ILE A 213 -3.26 14.70 -6.07
C ILE A 213 -3.59 15.81 -5.07
N GLN A 214 -2.97 16.97 -5.25
CA GLN A 214 -3.06 18.07 -4.31
C GLN A 214 -3.46 19.38 -5.00
N ARG A 215 -4.34 20.17 -4.40
CA ARG A 215 -4.65 21.54 -4.88
C ARG A 215 -5.02 21.62 -6.37
N THR A 216 -5.61 20.56 -6.91
CA THR A 216 -5.97 20.50 -8.33
C THR A 216 -7.39 20.97 -8.58
N ASN A 217 -7.66 21.35 -9.83
CA ASN A 217 -8.99 21.67 -10.33
C ASN A 217 -9.69 20.45 -10.97
N LEU A 218 -9.29 19.23 -10.59
CA LEU A 218 -9.90 18.01 -11.11
C LEU A 218 -11.24 17.76 -10.43
N GLU A 219 -12.26 17.45 -11.22
CA GLU A 219 -13.58 17.04 -10.72
C GLU A 219 -13.65 15.54 -10.41
N THR A 220 -12.75 14.76 -11.03
CA THR A 220 -12.68 13.30 -10.88
C THR A 220 -11.29 12.75 -11.21
N LEU A 221 -10.93 11.57 -10.67
CA LEU A 221 -9.79 10.77 -11.13
C LEU A 221 -10.19 9.69 -12.16
N GLY A 222 -11.34 9.82 -12.83
CA GLY A 222 -11.85 8.86 -13.81
C GLY A 222 -10.94 8.60 -15.01
N PHE A 223 -9.93 9.43 -15.25
CA PHE A 223 -8.84 9.11 -16.18
C PHE A 223 -7.99 7.89 -15.74
N LEU A 224 -8.16 7.40 -14.51
CA LEU A 224 -7.60 6.17 -13.94
C LEU A 224 -8.66 5.06 -13.76
N GLN A 225 -9.83 5.14 -14.39
CA GLN A 225 -10.92 4.16 -14.20
C GLN A 225 -10.52 2.69 -14.43
N ASN A 226 -9.49 2.44 -15.24
CA ASN A 226 -9.00 1.10 -15.55
C ASN A 226 -7.89 0.61 -14.62
N LEU A 227 -7.45 1.43 -13.66
CA LEU A 227 -6.43 1.07 -12.67
C LEU A 227 -6.97 -0.02 -11.75
N GLU A 228 -6.28 -1.16 -11.73
CA GLU A 228 -6.70 -2.35 -10.97
C GLU A 228 -5.83 -2.54 -9.72
N ASP A 229 -4.53 -2.28 -9.86
CA ASP A 229 -3.53 -2.55 -8.83
C ASP A 229 -2.63 -1.33 -8.58
N ILE A 230 -2.51 -0.91 -7.32
CA ILE A 230 -1.50 0.03 -6.84
C ILE A 230 -0.57 -0.70 -5.89
N GLU A 231 0.73 -0.61 -6.11
CA GLU A 231 1.75 -1.03 -5.16
C GLU A 231 2.77 0.09 -5.02
N SER A 232 2.92 0.66 -3.83
CA SER A 232 3.90 1.73 -3.56
C SER A 232 5.20 1.19 -2.99
N GLY A 233 6.28 1.96 -3.16
CA GLY A 233 7.62 1.59 -2.70
C GLY A 233 7.82 1.83 -1.19
N VAL A 234 9.02 1.49 -0.71
CA VAL A 234 9.42 1.68 0.70
C VAL A 234 9.50 3.15 1.11
N GLU A 235 9.62 4.04 0.14
CA GLU A 235 9.67 5.50 0.31
C GLU A 235 8.29 6.15 0.53
N ALA A 236 7.20 5.44 0.23
CA ALA A 236 5.87 6.01 0.23
C ALA A 236 5.31 6.13 1.65
N GLN A 237 5.32 7.33 2.22
CA GLN A 237 4.61 7.63 3.48
C GLN A 237 3.09 7.52 3.32
N ASN A 238 2.57 7.94 2.16
CA ASN A 238 1.20 7.68 1.76
C ASN A 238 1.21 6.95 0.41
N THR A 239 0.45 5.86 0.30
CA THR A 239 0.24 5.17 -0.98
C THR A 239 -0.76 5.92 -1.86
N ILE A 240 -1.74 6.56 -1.24
CA ILE A 240 -2.70 7.46 -1.89
C ILE A 240 -2.80 8.71 -1.01
N GLU A 241 -2.62 9.88 -1.62
CA GLU A 241 -2.72 11.18 -0.97
C GLU A 241 -3.59 12.11 -1.82
N ILE A 242 -4.76 12.47 -1.30
CA ILE A 242 -5.74 13.34 -1.95
C ILE A 242 -6.02 14.51 -1.02
N GLU A 243 -5.51 15.69 -1.35
CA GLU A 243 -5.51 16.82 -0.43
C GLU A 243 -5.89 18.14 -1.09
N SER A 244 -6.80 18.88 -0.45
CA SER A 244 -7.13 20.26 -0.85
C SER A 244 -7.60 20.40 -2.30
N ASN A 245 -8.34 19.43 -2.84
CA ASN A 245 -8.93 19.50 -4.18
C ASN A 245 -10.39 19.96 -4.06
N GLU A 246 -10.62 21.26 -4.20
CA GLU A 246 -11.93 21.91 -3.99
C GLU A 246 -13.05 21.33 -4.87
N TYR A 247 -12.75 21.01 -6.13
CA TYR A 247 -13.75 20.55 -7.10
C TYR A 247 -13.89 19.03 -7.21
N LEU A 248 -13.05 18.27 -6.50
CA LEU A 248 -12.98 16.82 -6.65
C LEU A 248 -14.18 16.15 -6.00
N GLY A 249 -15.20 15.83 -6.78
CA GLY A 249 -16.44 15.23 -6.27
C GLY A 249 -16.36 13.72 -6.05
N ARG A 250 -15.50 13.02 -6.80
CA ARG A 250 -15.41 11.55 -6.79
C ARG A 250 -14.04 11.07 -7.26
N LEU A 251 -13.64 9.87 -6.79
CA LEU A 251 -12.40 9.24 -7.25
C LEU A 251 -12.56 8.47 -8.57
N ASP A 252 -13.71 7.84 -8.83
CA ASP A 252 -13.95 6.99 -10.02
C ASP A 252 -12.87 5.91 -10.30
N LEU A 253 -12.24 5.37 -9.25
CA LEU A 253 -11.30 4.26 -9.36
C LEU A 253 -12.03 2.90 -9.44
N ILE A 254 -12.95 2.78 -10.39
CA ILE A 254 -14.00 1.75 -10.41
C ILE A 254 -13.49 0.31 -10.57
N ARG A 255 -12.31 0.11 -11.17
CA ARG A 255 -11.69 -1.23 -11.32
C ARG A 255 -10.65 -1.55 -10.26
N LEU A 256 -10.39 -0.63 -9.33
CA LEU A 256 -9.36 -0.80 -8.32
C LEU A 256 -9.75 -1.94 -7.38
N ARG A 257 -8.87 -2.95 -7.30
CA ARG A 257 -9.09 -4.18 -6.53
C ARG A 257 -7.93 -4.54 -5.61
N SER A 258 -6.79 -3.87 -5.75
CA SER A 258 -5.62 -4.07 -4.89
C SER A 258 -4.91 -2.73 -4.63
N VAL A 259 -4.70 -2.43 -3.36
CA VAL A 259 -3.80 -1.37 -2.90
C VAL A 259 -2.79 -2.00 -1.97
N LYS A 260 -1.50 -1.78 -2.21
CA LYS A 260 -0.41 -2.34 -1.41
C LYS A 260 0.69 -1.31 -1.20
N SER A 261 1.44 -1.48 -0.12
CA SER A 261 2.71 -0.79 0.07
C SER A 261 3.81 -1.75 0.48
N ARG A 262 5.03 -1.50 -0.01
CA ARG A 262 6.25 -2.11 0.53
C ARG A 262 6.72 -1.41 1.82
N ASN A 263 6.20 -0.23 2.13
CA ASN A 263 6.37 0.43 3.42
C ASN A 263 5.24 -0.01 4.37
N SER A 264 5.59 -0.71 5.46
CA SER A 264 4.62 -1.13 6.48
C SER A 264 3.94 0.03 7.19
N ASP A 265 4.54 1.22 7.16
CA ASP A 265 4.03 2.44 7.78
C ASP A 265 3.28 3.35 6.80
N SER A 266 3.06 2.88 5.56
CA SER A 266 2.36 3.67 4.54
C SER A 266 0.88 3.84 4.86
N ASP A 267 0.39 5.06 4.79
CA ASP A 267 -1.01 5.42 5.00
C ASP A 267 -1.74 5.68 3.67
N VAL A 268 -3.04 5.94 3.78
CA VAL A 268 -3.80 6.72 2.80
C VAL A 268 -4.23 8.02 3.46
N ARG A 269 -3.97 9.16 2.83
CA ARG A 269 -4.36 10.48 3.33
C ARG A 269 -5.44 11.09 2.44
N ILE A 270 -6.58 11.42 3.02
CA ILE A 270 -7.66 12.12 2.32
C ILE A 270 -8.12 13.24 3.25
N THR A 271 -7.84 14.49 2.87
CA THR A 271 -8.13 15.65 3.73
C THR A 271 -8.47 16.89 2.90
N SER A 272 -9.35 17.72 3.45
CA SER A 272 -9.67 19.03 2.85
C SER A 272 -10.20 18.98 1.42
N ASN A 273 -11.00 17.95 1.05
CA ASN A 273 -11.67 17.89 -0.25
C ASN A 273 -13.18 18.03 -0.01
N GLU A 274 -13.70 19.25 -0.07
CA GLU A 274 -15.04 19.59 0.43
C GLU A 274 -16.16 18.86 -0.31
N GLU A 275 -16.05 18.74 -1.63
CA GLU A 275 -17.04 18.08 -2.48
C GLU A 275 -16.86 16.56 -2.59
N LEU A 276 -15.76 16.02 -2.05
CA LEU A 276 -15.40 14.61 -2.25
C LEU A 276 -16.29 13.69 -1.42
N CYS A 277 -17.05 12.86 -2.13
CA CYS A 277 -17.64 11.66 -1.56
C CYS A 277 -16.80 10.41 -1.92
N ILE A 278 -16.86 9.40 -1.06
CA ILE A 278 -16.09 8.16 -1.18
C ILE A 278 -17.03 6.99 -1.43
N ASP A 279 -16.64 6.11 -2.36
CA ASP A 279 -17.34 4.84 -2.60
C ASP A 279 -17.11 3.88 -1.41
N PRO A 280 -18.17 3.29 -0.83
CA PRO A 280 -18.07 2.24 0.19
C PRO A 280 -17.07 1.13 -0.16
N SER A 281 -17.00 0.69 -1.43
CA SER A 281 -16.09 -0.38 -1.84
C SER A 281 -14.62 0.02 -1.73
N PHE A 282 -14.31 1.31 -1.90
CA PHE A 282 -12.95 1.82 -1.78
C PHE A 282 -12.46 1.75 -0.33
N ILE A 283 -13.28 2.15 0.65
CA ILE A 283 -12.94 2.03 2.08
C ILE A 283 -12.77 0.56 2.47
N GLN A 284 -13.66 -0.33 2.01
CA GLN A 284 -13.55 -1.77 2.24
C GLN A 284 -12.22 -2.33 1.69
N LEU A 285 -11.85 -1.95 0.47
CA LEU A 285 -10.58 -2.32 -0.15
C LEU A 285 -9.38 -1.88 0.69
N LEU A 286 -9.35 -0.60 1.11
CA LEU A 286 -8.27 -0.06 1.93
C LEU A 286 -8.17 -0.77 3.28
N ALA A 287 -9.29 -1.06 3.93
CA ALA A 287 -9.29 -1.77 5.20
C ALA A 287 -8.75 -3.21 5.09
N GLN A 288 -9.00 -3.87 3.96
CA GLN A 288 -8.53 -5.24 3.67
C GLN A 288 -7.09 -5.30 3.13
N SER A 289 -6.51 -4.16 2.77
CA SER A 289 -5.14 -4.03 2.24
C SER A 289 -4.05 -4.23 3.31
N ASN A 290 -2.77 -3.99 2.96
CA ASN A 290 -1.67 -3.89 3.91
C ASN A 290 -1.30 -2.43 4.30
N ILE A 291 -2.09 -1.43 3.90
CA ILE A 291 -1.91 -0.01 4.27
C ILE A 291 -2.14 0.19 5.78
N ARG A 292 -1.27 0.91 6.48
CA ARG A 292 -1.33 1.07 7.94
C ARG A 292 -2.64 1.72 8.41
N TYR A 293 -2.97 2.91 7.90
CA TYR A 293 -4.14 3.67 8.34
C TYR A 293 -4.73 4.54 7.22
N ILE A 294 -6.01 4.92 7.37
CA ILE A 294 -6.67 5.94 6.55
C ILE A 294 -6.68 7.24 7.36
N ASN A 295 -5.71 8.11 7.10
CA ASN A 295 -5.57 9.39 7.78
C ASN A 295 -6.59 10.40 7.25
N GLN A 296 -7.59 10.67 8.09
CA GLN A 296 -8.67 11.63 7.87
C GLN A 296 -8.63 12.72 8.95
N TYR A 297 -8.02 13.87 8.64
CA TYR A 297 -8.09 15.05 9.53
C TYR A 297 -9.44 15.78 9.38
N SER A 298 -10.10 15.59 8.23
CA SER A 298 -11.45 16.05 7.96
C SER A 298 -12.36 14.83 7.79
N PRO A 299 -13.63 14.90 8.22
CA PRO A 299 -14.60 13.84 7.97
C PRO A 299 -14.81 13.63 6.48
N LEU A 300 -14.88 12.37 6.05
CA LEU A 300 -15.25 12.00 4.69
C LEU A 300 -16.78 11.90 4.58
N SER A 301 -17.31 11.76 3.38
CA SER A 301 -18.72 11.40 3.16
C SER A 301 -18.80 10.18 2.27
N TYR A 302 -19.80 9.32 2.48
CA TYR A 302 -20.10 8.27 1.49
C TYR A 302 -20.91 8.86 0.35
N CYS A 303 -20.64 8.43 -0.87
CA CYS A 303 -21.42 8.86 -2.03
C CYS A 303 -22.87 8.37 -1.94
N GLU A 304 -23.79 9.18 -2.47
CA GLU A 304 -25.18 8.79 -2.69
C GLU A 304 -25.28 7.63 -3.70
N LEU A 305 -26.42 6.92 -3.68
CA LEU A 305 -26.61 5.70 -4.48
C LEU A 305 -26.47 5.94 -5.99
N ASP A 306 -26.71 7.16 -6.49
CA ASP A 306 -26.51 7.52 -7.90
C ASP A 306 -25.03 7.63 -8.31
N LYS A 307 -24.13 7.77 -7.33
CA LYS A 307 -22.69 8.01 -7.51
C LYS A 307 -21.80 6.83 -7.10
N ILE A 308 -22.35 5.75 -6.54
CA ILE A 308 -21.58 4.56 -6.16
C ILE A 308 -21.58 3.48 -7.25
N ASN A 309 -20.55 2.65 -7.24
CA ASN A 309 -20.50 1.47 -8.08
C ASN A 309 -21.42 0.36 -7.52
N ASN A 310 -22.20 -0.29 -8.39
CA ASN A 310 -23.14 -1.37 -8.04
C ASN A 310 -24.16 -1.00 -6.94
N PRO A 311 -24.96 0.08 -7.14
CA PRO A 311 -25.82 0.63 -6.10
C PRO A 311 -26.94 -0.32 -5.64
N SER A 312 -27.33 -1.27 -6.49
CA SER A 312 -28.35 -2.29 -6.16
C SER A 312 -27.98 -3.20 -4.98
N THR A 313 -26.70 -3.21 -4.58
CA THR A 313 -26.21 -4.01 -3.43
C THR A 313 -26.28 -3.26 -2.10
N TYR A 314 -26.60 -1.96 -2.12
CA TYR A 314 -26.61 -1.09 -0.95
C TYR A 314 -28.02 -0.56 -0.66
N CYS A 315 -28.28 -0.20 0.59
CA CYS A 315 -29.43 0.63 0.96
C CYS A 315 -29.01 1.79 1.84
N THR A 316 -29.83 2.84 1.85
CA THR A 316 -29.67 4.03 2.68
C THR A 316 -31.04 4.59 3.06
N GLY A 317 -31.07 5.57 3.95
CA GLY A 317 -32.30 6.22 4.43
C GLY A 317 -32.86 5.61 5.72
N LYS A 318 -34.14 5.89 6.01
CA LYS A 318 -34.77 5.52 7.29
C LYS A 318 -34.86 4.00 7.44
N LEU A 319 -34.42 3.48 8.60
CA LEU A 319 -34.43 2.04 8.91
C LEU A 319 -35.80 1.38 8.72
N SER A 320 -36.87 2.06 9.12
CA SER A 320 -38.26 1.59 8.94
C SER A 320 -38.67 1.36 7.47
N THR A 321 -38.00 1.99 6.51
CA THR A 321 -38.30 1.86 5.07
C THR A 321 -37.40 0.85 4.33
N ILE A 322 -36.39 0.29 5.01
CA ILE A 322 -35.41 -0.58 4.38
C ILE A 322 -36.01 -1.96 4.06
N ASN A 323 -35.75 -2.44 2.85
CA ASN A 323 -36.13 -3.77 2.39
C ASN A 323 -35.44 -4.87 3.23
N GLU A 324 -36.16 -5.97 3.52
CA GLU A 324 -35.66 -7.15 4.23
C GLU A 324 -34.49 -7.88 3.53
N ARG A 325 -34.23 -7.56 2.25
CA ARG A 325 -33.10 -8.13 1.49
C ARG A 325 -31.83 -7.28 1.53
N CYS A 326 -31.86 -6.09 2.16
CA CYS A 326 -30.67 -5.25 2.22
C CYS A 326 -29.72 -5.70 3.32
N THR A 327 -28.49 -6.08 2.95
CA THR A 327 -27.44 -6.49 3.89
C THR A 327 -26.29 -5.49 4.01
N ARG A 328 -26.21 -4.47 3.15
CA ARG A 328 -25.15 -3.44 3.16
C ARG A 328 -25.79 -2.07 3.32
N TYR A 329 -25.68 -1.49 4.51
CA TYR A 329 -26.32 -0.21 4.83
C TYR A 329 -25.31 0.94 4.79
N ILE A 330 -25.68 2.04 4.12
CA ILE A 330 -24.94 3.30 4.10
C ILE A 330 -25.72 4.32 4.92
N GLY A 331 -25.12 4.77 6.02
CA GLY A 331 -25.70 5.74 6.93
C GLY A 331 -25.44 5.39 8.38
N ASP A 332 -25.71 6.37 9.25
CA ASP A 332 -25.59 6.21 10.68
C ASP A 332 -26.89 5.68 11.27
N ILE A 333 -26.75 4.82 12.28
CA ILE A 333 -27.84 4.26 13.07
C ILE A 333 -27.68 4.81 14.48
N ILE A 334 -28.45 5.83 14.81
CA ILE A 334 -28.30 6.58 16.06
C ILE A 334 -29.62 6.58 16.83
N TYR A 335 -29.60 5.96 17.99
CA TYR A 335 -30.63 6.09 19.00
C TYR A 335 -30.01 6.76 20.21
N SER A 336 -30.20 8.07 20.33
CA SER A 336 -29.78 8.82 21.50
C SER A 336 -30.79 9.92 21.80
N ASN A 337 -31.04 10.12 23.09
CA ASN A 337 -31.76 11.27 23.57
C ASN A 337 -30.72 12.39 23.86
N PRO A 338 -30.84 13.56 23.20
CA PRO A 338 -29.89 14.66 23.39
C PRO A 338 -29.86 15.21 24.81
N ASP A 339 -30.74 14.81 25.74
CA ASP A 339 -30.69 15.23 27.15
C ASP A 339 -29.77 14.38 28.04
N ILE A 340 -29.11 13.34 27.50
CA ILE A 340 -28.22 12.43 28.26
C ILE A 340 -26.81 13.06 28.42
N TRP A 341 -26.73 14.21 29.09
CA TRP A 341 -25.46 14.89 29.41
C TRP A 341 -25.08 14.80 30.89
N ASP A 342 -26.06 14.84 31.80
CA ASP A 342 -25.81 15.03 33.23
C ASP A 342 -26.05 13.76 34.07
N TYR A 343 -25.36 13.67 35.20
CA TYR A 343 -25.19 12.48 36.03
C TYR A 343 -26.42 12.02 36.81
N SER A 344 -27.56 12.71 36.74
CA SER A 344 -28.64 12.51 37.73
C SER A 344 -30.04 12.18 37.23
N ASP A 345 -30.40 12.18 35.95
CA ASP A 345 -31.79 11.82 35.56
C ASP A 345 -31.94 11.37 34.10
N ILE A 346 -31.98 10.05 33.82
CA ILE A 346 -32.69 9.58 32.62
C ILE A 346 -34.18 9.49 32.97
N ASN A 347 -34.86 10.64 32.98
CA ASN A 347 -36.31 10.68 33.15
C ASN A 347 -37.06 10.17 31.89
N ASN A 348 -36.39 10.13 30.74
CA ASN A 348 -36.95 9.68 29.47
C ASN A 348 -35.92 8.87 28.67
N TYR A 349 -35.97 7.54 28.80
CA TYR A 349 -35.10 6.62 28.07
C TYR A 349 -35.35 6.67 26.55
N THR A 350 -34.28 6.52 25.78
CA THR A 350 -34.32 6.40 24.32
C THR A 350 -35.08 5.15 23.91
N LYS A 351 -36.14 5.34 23.13
CA LYS A 351 -36.93 4.23 22.58
C LYS A 351 -36.27 3.68 21.31
N VAL A 352 -35.99 2.38 21.29
CA VAL A 352 -35.51 1.66 20.10
C VAL A 352 -36.64 0.73 19.60
N PRO A 353 -37.29 1.04 18.47
CA PRO A 353 -38.42 0.25 17.97
C PRO A 353 -38.03 -1.19 17.62
N GLN A 354 -38.82 -2.18 18.05
CA GLN A 354 -38.53 -3.61 17.83
C GLN A 354 -38.45 -3.99 16.34
N ASN A 355 -39.22 -3.34 15.48
CA ASN A 355 -39.14 -3.54 14.03
C ASN A 355 -37.80 -3.03 13.47
N GLU A 356 -37.25 -1.93 13.98
CA GLU A 356 -35.94 -1.42 13.54
C GLU A 356 -34.77 -2.24 14.11
N ILE A 357 -34.94 -2.85 15.29
CA ILE A 357 -33.99 -3.85 15.82
C ILE A 357 -33.80 -5.00 14.83
N LYS A 358 -34.92 -5.55 14.32
CA LYS A 358 -34.86 -6.59 13.28
C LYS A 358 -34.16 -6.11 12.01
N LYS A 359 -34.30 -4.82 11.65
CA LYS A 359 -33.64 -4.25 10.47
C LYS A 359 -32.14 -4.17 10.64
N PHE A 360 -31.64 -3.62 11.74
CA PHE A 360 -30.19 -3.52 11.90
C PHE A 360 -29.52 -4.87 12.17
N GLN A 361 -30.26 -5.88 12.67
CA GLN A 361 -29.80 -7.27 12.82
C GLN A 361 -29.53 -7.98 11.50
N GLN A 362 -30.16 -7.53 10.41
CA GLN A 362 -30.00 -8.15 9.08
C GLN A 362 -28.72 -7.69 8.37
N PHE A 363 -28.13 -6.56 8.80
CA PHE A 363 -26.99 -5.98 8.11
C PHE A 363 -25.72 -6.82 8.33
N GLU A 364 -25.08 -7.16 7.22
CA GLU A 364 -23.76 -7.77 7.20
C GLU A 364 -22.67 -6.70 7.26
N ILE A 365 -22.92 -5.54 6.65
CA ILE A 365 -21.94 -4.44 6.56
C ILE A 365 -22.64 -3.10 6.80
N ILE A 366 -22.03 -2.25 7.61
CA ILE A 366 -22.49 -0.89 7.89
C ILE A 366 -21.39 0.12 7.47
N PHE A 367 -21.74 1.05 6.61
CA PHE A 367 -20.93 2.20 6.21
C PHE A 367 -21.45 3.43 6.95
N GLY A 368 -21.03 3.58 8.20
CA GLY A 368 -21.49 4.59 9.15
C GLY A 368 -21.23 4.18 10.60
N SER A 369 -21.86 4.86 11.55
CA SER A 369 -21.81 4.55 12.98
C SER A 369 -23.04 3.80 13.49
N PHE A 370 -22.87 3.01 14.55
CA PHE A 370 -23.95 2.41 15.32
C PHE A 370 -23.92 2.89 16.78
N VAL A 371 -24.91 3.68 17.18
CA VAL A 371 -24.92 4.41 18.46
C VAL A 371 -26.22 4.16 19.19
N ILE A 372 -26.14 3.70 20.44
CA ILE A 372 -27.29 3.56 21.33
C ILE A 372 -26.95 4.18 22.69
N GLU A 373 -27.69 5.21 23.08
CA GLU A 373 -27.50 5.91 24.35
C GLU A 373 -28.78 5.98 25.18
N GLY A 374 -28.68 5.67 26.47
CA GLY A 374 -29.78 5.82 27.43
C GLY A 374 -31.02 5.01 27.09
N SER A 375 -30.86 3.77 26.61
CA SER A 375 -31.99 2.89 26.27
C SER A 375 -32.36 1.93 27.42
N THR A 376 -33.56 1.36 27.32
CA THR A 376 -34.04 0.27 28.20
C THR A 376 -33.75 -1.13 27.62
N LEU A 377 -32.93 -1.23 26.57
CA LEU A 377 -32.60 -2.52 25.97
C LEU A 377 -31.81 -3.37 26.95
N THR A 378 -32.21 -4.63 27.11
CA THR A 378 -31.50 -5.60 27.95
C THR A 378 -30.40 -6.35 27.19
N ASN A 379 -30.52 -6.42 25.86
CA ASN A 379 -29.54 -7.03 24.98
C ASN A 379 -29.43 -6.24 23.68
N ILE A 380 -28.25 -6.27 23.08
CA ILE A 380 -28.00 -5.77 21.73
C ILE A 380 -27.20 -6.84 21.01
N SER A 381 -27.75 -7.35 19.91
CA SER A 381 -27.05 -8.32 19.07
C SER A 381 -27.20 -7.95 17.61
N MET A 382 -26.11 -8.05 16.86
CA MET A 382 -26.10 -7.99 15.39
C MET A 382 -25.40 -9.25 14.88
N PRO A 383 -26.12 -10.38 14.77
CA PRO A 383 -25.50 -11.68 14.50
C PRO A 383 -24.91 -11.75 13.08
N ASN A 384 -25.43 -10.99 12.13
CA ASN A 384 -24.96 -11.00 10.74
C ASN A 384 -23.81 -10.02 10.49
N LEU A 385 -23.60 -9.04 11.38
CA LEU A 385 -22.63 -7.98 11.15
C LEU A 385 -21.22 -8.53 11.10
N ARG A 386 -20.54 -8.28 9.99
CA ARG A 386 -19.17 -8.68 9.70
C ARG A 386 -18.22 -7.51 9.66
N GLU A 387 -18.68 -6.35 9.20
CA GLU A 387 -17.82 -5.19 8.98
C GLU A 387 -18.56 -3.89 9.28
N ILE A 388 -17.88 -2.94 9.92
CA ILE A 388 -18.38 -1.58 10.11
C ILE A 388 -17.29 -0.56 9.76
N TYR A 389 -17.68 0.47 9.02
CA TYR A 389 -16.79 1.48 8.45
C TYR A 389 -17.28 2.89 8.75
N GLN A 390 -16.76 3.51 9.81
CA GLN A 390 -17.05 4.90 10.12
C GLN A 390 -15.94 5.81 9.56
N VAL A 391 -16.26 6.62 8.57
CA VAL A 391 -15.35 7.63 8.00
C VAL A 391 -15.97 9.03 7.97
N SER A 392 -17.27 9.13 8.26
CA SER A 392 -18.06 10.35 8.19
C SER A 392 -18.18 11.09 9.51
N ALA A 393 -18.43 12.40 9.46
CA ALA A 393 -18.78 13.14 10.66
C ALA A 393 -20.12 12.64 11.17
N VAL A 394 -20.16 12.25 12.44
CA VAL A 394 -21.40 11.80 13.07
C VAL A 394 -21.77 12.79 14.16
N TYR A 395 -23.04 13.17 14.21
CA TYR A 395 -23.58 14.12 15.16
C TYR A 395 -24.73 13.50 15.96
N ILE A 396 -24.74 13.75 17.26
CA ILE A 396 -25.89 13.49 18.15
C ILE A 396 -26.52 14.84 18.47
N GLY A 397 -27.65 15.15 17.82
CA GLY A 397 -28.19 16.50 17.85
C GLY A 397 -27.20 17.49 17.23
N THR A 398 -26.75 18.48 18.01
CA THR A 398 -25.73 19.47 17.59
C THR A 398 -24.30 19.06 17.96
N SER A 399 -24.12 17.97 18.70
CA SER A 399 -22.82 17.60 19.26
C SER A 399 -22.12 16.57 18.39
N PRO A 400 -20.85 16.81 17.97
CA PRO A 400 -20.11 15.81 17.22
C PRO A 400 -19.79 14.62 18.14
N LEU A 401 -19.99 13.40 17.61
CA LEU A 401 -19.55 12.16 18.26
C LEU A 401 -18.01 12.04 18.35
N GLY A 402 -17.30 12.91 17.62
CA GLY A 402 -15.86 12.82 17.36
C GLY A 402 -15.58 11.90 16.18
N LEU A 403 -14.53 12.22 15.40
CA LEU A 403 -14.00 11.27 14.42
C LEU A 403 -13.45 10.06 15.19
N GLY A 404 -13.70 8.84 14.70
CA GLY A 404 -13.06 7.65 15.26
C GLY A 404 -13.94 6.76 16.15
N VAL A 405 -15.28 6.82 16.01
CA VAL A 405 -16.20 5.95 16.76
C VAL A 405 -17.15 5.20 15.82
N ALA A 406 -16.81 3.94 15.53
CA ALA A 406 -17.67 3.06 14.74
C ALA A 406 -18.91 2.62 15.52
N MET A 407 -18.76 2.31 16.81
CA MET A 407 -19.89 1.95 17.67
C MET A 407 -19.81 2.64 19.02
N LYS A 408 -20.96 3.03 19.58
CA LYS A 408 -21.04 3.61 20.92
C LYS A 408 -22.28 3.13 21.66
N PHE A 409 -22.05 2.59 22.85
CA PHE A 409 -23.10 2.24 23.81
C PHE A 409 -22.85 2.99 25.11
N ARG A 410 -23.71 3.96 25.42
CA ARG A 410 -23.54 4.82 26.58
C ARG A 410 -24.77 4.82 27.47
N ARG A 411 -24.61 4.67 28.80
CA ARG A 411 -25.71 4.81 29.78
C ARG A 411 -26.91 3.89 29.52
N ASN A 412 -26.68 2.70 28.96
CA ASN A 412 -27.74 1.71 28.82
C ASN A 412 -27.80 0.86 30.10
N ASP A 413 -28.44 1.39 31.14
CA ASP A 413 -28.37 0.81 32.49
C ASP A 413 -29.03 -0.57 32.61
N PHE A 414 -29.93 -0.91 31.69
CA PHE A 414 -30.58 -2.23 31.63
C PHE A 414 -29.82 -3.25 30.77
N LEU A 415 -28.81 -2.80 30.01
CA LEU A 415 -28.08 -3.61 29.05
C LEU A 415 -27.20 -4.62 29.77
N LYS A 416 -27.44 -5.92 29.55
CA LYS A 416 -26.70 -7.02 30.15
C LYS A 416 -25.73 -7.69 29.19
N GLU A 417 -26.02 -7.64 27.89
CA GLU A 417 -25.26 -8.33 26.85
C GLU A 417 -25.17 -7.51 25.57
N VAL A 418 -23.97 -7.46 24.99
CA VAL A 418 -23.71 -6.97 23.63
C VAL A 418 -23.00 -8.08 22.85
N SER A 419 -23.49 -8.42 21.65
CA SER A 419 -22.99 -9.58 20.90
C SER A 419 -22.88 -9.32 19.39
N PHE A 420 -21.65 -9.42 18.88
CA PHE A 420 -21.30 -9.28 17.45
C PHE A 420 -20.46 -10.48 16.99
N PRO A 421 -21.03 -11.70 16.99
CA PRO A 421 -20.26 -12.95 16.85
C PRO A 421 -19.51 -13.10 15.52
N ASN A 422 -19.94 -12.39 14.48
CA ASN A 422 -19.35 -12.48 13.14
C ASN A 422 -18.51 -11.26 12.75
N LEU A 423 -18.34 -10.28 13.64
CA LEU A 423 -17.66 -9.01 13.34
C LEU A 423 -16.15 -9.23 13.21
N LYS A 424 -15.63 -9.01 12.00
CA LYS A 424 -14.22 -9.19 11.63
C LYS A 424 -13.46 -7.87 11.51
N ILE A 425 -14.15 -6.81 11.09
CA ILE A 425 -13.56 -5.49 10.84
C ILE A 425 -14.39 -4.42 11.54
N SER A 426 -13.73 -3.63 12.38
CA SER A 426 -14.26 -2.36 12.89
C SER A 426 -13.26 -1.27 12.53
N HIS A 427 -13.55 -0.50 11.49
CA HIS A 427 -12.75 0.66 11.16
C HIS A 427 -13.17 1.80 12.08
N ASN A 428 -12.33 2.08 13.07
CA ASN A 428 -12.52 2.93 14.25
C ASN A 428 -13.14 2.24 15.49
N SER A 429 -13.18 2.99 16.59
CA SER A 429 -13.37 2.46 17.95
C SER A 429 -14.77 1.93 18.20
N ILE A 430 -14.86 0.91 19.06
CA ILE A 430 -16.11 0.48 19.72
C ILE A 430 -16.04 0.97 21.17
N LEU A 431 -17.00 1.80 21.56
CA LEU A 431 -17.05 2.42 22.88
C LEU A 431 -18.21 1.84 23.71
N LEU A 432 -17.88 1.33 24.90
CA LEU A 432 -18.84 0.88 25.91
C LEU A 432 -18.61 1.74 27.15
N TYR A 433 -19.56 2.63 27.47
CA TYR A 433 -19.34 3.65 28.48
C TYR A 433 -20.51 3.75 29.46
N ARG A 434 -20.23 3.50 30.74
CA ARG A 434 -21.21 3.64 31.84
C ARG A 434 -22.51 2.84 31.60
N ASN A 435 -22.40 1.60 31.14
CA ASN A 435 -23.56 0.71 31.01
C ASN A 435 -23.67 -0.10 32.30
N GLY A 436 -24.58 0.28 33.20
CA GLY A 436 -24.57 -0.16 34.61
C GLY A 436 -24.61 -1.68 34.84
N ASN A 437 -25.22 -2.46 33.94
CA ASN A 437 -25.42 -3.91 34.10
C ASN A 437 -24.70 -4.77 33.04
N LEU A 438 -23.82 -4.20 32.21
CA LEU A 438 -23.17 -4.92 31.12
C LEU A 438 -22.05 -5.82 31.67
N SER A 439 -22.12 -7.14 31.40
CA SER A 439 -21.03 -8.06 31.75
C SER A 439 -19.75 -7.72 30.98
N THR A 440 -18.61 -7.70 31.67
CA THR A 440 -17.28 -7.36 31.12
C THR A 440 -16.24 -8.43 31.44
N ASP A 441 -16.69 -9.68 31.55
CA ASP A 441 -15.81 -10.81 31.83
C ASP A 441 -14.81 -11.10 30.67
N ALA A 442 -13.85 -11.98 30.95
CA ALA A 442 -12.83 -12.37 29.98
C ALA A 442 -13.43 -13.01 28.71
N ASP A 443 -14.59 -13.66 28.81
CA ASP A 443 -15.28 -14.27 27.69
C ASP A 443 -15.92 -13.19 26.79
N PHE A 444 -16.48 -12.13 27.38
CA PHE A 444 -16.96 -10.94 26.67
C PHE A 444 -15.85 -10.26 25.88
N CYS A 445 -14.70 -9.95 26.51
CA CYS A 445 -13.57 -9.37 25.80
C CYS A 445 -13.06 -10.31 24.69
N LYS A 446 -12.92 -11.61 24.97
CA LYS A 446 -12.47 -12.60 23.98
C LYS A 446 -13.41 -12.70 22.76
N LYS A 447 -14.73 -12.71 22.97
CA LYS A 447 -15.73 -12.67 21.89
C LYS A 447 -15.62 -11.40 21.04
N MET A 448 -15.21 -10.29 21.67
CA MET A 448 -15.01 -9.02 21.00
C MET A 448 -13.64 -8.91 20.30
N THR A 449 -12.64 -9.73 20.64
CA THR A 449 -11.28 -9.67 20.07
C THR A 449 -10.92 -10.84 19.13
N ASP A 450 -11.53 -12.02 19.26
CA ASP A 450 -11.19 -13.20 18.45
C ASP A 450 -11.50 -13.01 16.94
N GLY A 451 -10.45 -13.10 16.09
CA GLY A 451 -10.56 -13.22 14.62
C GLY A 451 -10.31 -11.97 13.76
N ARG A 452 -9.72 -10.89 14.31
CA ARG A 452 -9.70 -9.56 13.65
C ARG A 452 -8.31 -9.12 13.17
N LYS A 453 -8.21 -8.60 11.94
CA LYS A 453 -6.93 -8.22 11.30
C LYS A 453 -6.43 -6.81 11.65
N ARG A 454 -7.32 -5.86 11.99
CA ARG A 454 -7.00 -4.46 12.23
C ARG A 454 -8.01 -3.83 13.17
N MET A 455 -7.56 -3.43 14.35
CA MET A 455 -8.28 -2.52 15.22
C MET A 455 -7.38 -1.32 15.49
N THR A 456 -7.78 -0.15 15.00
CA THR A 456 -7.24 1.11 15.51
C THR A 456 -8.02 1.42 16.79
N LEU A 457 -7.43 1.06 17.93
CA LEU A 457 -7.90 1.31 19.31
C LEU A 457 -9.34 0.87 19.64
N LEU A 458 -9.48 -0.18 20.47
CA LEU A 458 -10.54 -0.17 21.48
C LEU A 458 -10.18 0.94 22.48
N GLY A 459 -10.62 2.17 22.21
CA GLY A 459 -10.57 3.27 23.18
C GLY A 459 -11.64 3.08 24.24
N LEU A 460 -11.60 1.97 24.99
CA LEU A 460 -12.49 1.80 26.12
C LEU A 460 -12.02 2.79 27.20
N ASP A 461 -12.76 3.87 27.41
CA ASP A 461 -12.46 4.82 28.48
C ASP A 461 -12.41 4.06 29.83
N SER A 462 -11.50 4.52 30.69
CA SER A 462 -10.79 3.94 31.86
C SER A 462 -11.45 2.88 32.77
N GLU A 463 -12.71 2.53 32.61
CA GLU A 463 -13.41 1.47 33.38
C GLU A 463 -13.53 0.13 32.63
N TYR A 464 -13.30 0.07 31.31
CA TYR A 464 -13.67 -1.10 30.49
C TYR A 464 -12.61 -1.60 29.51
N ASP A 465 -11.34 -1.71 29.90
CA ASP A 465 -10.24 -1.95 28.96
C ASP A 465 -10.01 -3.43 28.53
N CYS A 466 -10.44 -3.80 27.32
CA CYS A 466 -10.12 -5.11 26.71
C CYS A 466 -8.74 -5.16 26.01
N ARG A 467 -7.86 -4.14 26.12
CA ARG A 467 -6.52 -4.16 25.49
C ARG A 467 -5.65 -5.33 25.94
N ALA A 468 -5.86 -5.86 27.13
CA ALA A 468 -5.16 -7.06 27.61
C ALA A 468 -5.50 -8.35 26.81
N TYR A 469 -6.53 -8.31 25.95
CA TYR A 469 -7.00 -9.44 25.13
C TYR A 469 -6.83 -9.18 23.62
N LEU A 470 -6.14 -8.10 23.24
CA LEU A 470 -5.68 -7.75 21.89
C LEU A 470 -4.20 -8.05 21.75
#